data_AF-A0A9E3U6C2-F1
#
_entry.id   AF-A0A9E3U6C2-F1
#
_cell.length_a   1.000
_cell.length_b   1.000
_cell.length_c   1.000
_cell.angle_alpha   90.00
_cell.angle_beta   90.00
_cell.angle_gamma   90.00
#
_symmetry.space_group_name_H-M   'P 1'
#
loop_
_entity.id
_entity.type
_entity.pdbx_description
1 polymer ?
#
loop_
_entity_poly.entity_id
_entity_poly.type
_entity_poly.pdbx_seq_one_letter_code
_entity_poly.pdbx_strand_id
1 'polypeptide(L)'
;MDRTALHLEIRNALTLADELSRDEHHLGRWELAGVLAALRSALEELEREVGRSHVDLSAPGPEVVARVERSIHALDRRLAEVPAELHWRTQKLVASVERVGAGLSAPAASVRSKPLAMLPLARVVPQGVHAAVDYAGSAALFASATLAKTERARAVGLALGGGVLVGSLLTDQRASAMKVLPIETHEIADHATGLLAIAAPFVLGYAKKDPLAAMMHVGVGLSMIVASLFTDYRARDGVTWPIRSKGGWRRARHRARRRREARVGDVQRPLEGLSAAPTKSNWDPDGDRFLGATRPPGAPRDR
;
A
#
# COMPACT_ATOMS: atom_id res chain seq x y z
N MET A 1 -7.25 10.99 -15.15
CA MET A 1 -7.31 10.67 -13.69
C MET A 1 -8.60 11.19 -13.08
N ASP A 2 -9.27 10.40 -12.23
CA ASP A 2 -10.39 10.82 -11.39
C ASP A 2 -9.93 11.70 -10.21
N ARG A 3 -10.81 12.55 -9.68
CA ARG A 3 -10.55 13.43 -8.52
C ARG A 3 -10.17 12.65 -7.26
N THR A 4 -10.81 11.51 -7.01
CA THR A 4 -10.47 10.68 -5.83
C THR A 4 -9.06 10.15 -5.94
N ALA A 5 -8.70 9.65 -7.13
CA ALA A 5 -7.35 9.20 -7.44
C ALA A 5 -6.32 10.35 -7.33
N LEU A 6 -6.65 11.53 -7.84
CA LEU A 6 -5.79 12.73 -7.73
C LEU A 6 -5.55 13.10 -6.26
N HIS A 7 -6.61 13.17 -5.45
CA HIS A 7 -6.50 13.46 -4.04
C HIS A 7 -5.64 12.43 -3.29
N LEU A 8 -5.82 11.14 -3.59
CA LEU A 8 -4.98 10.08 -3.01
C LEU A 8 -3.51 10.19 -3.44
N GLU A 9 -3.22 10.53 -4.69
CA GLU A 9 -1.84 10.77 -5.14
C GLU A 9 -1.21 12.00 -4.45
N ILE A 10 -1.95 13.09 -4.25
CA ILE A 10 -1.47 14.24 -3.47
C ILE A 10 -1.08 13.80 -2.05
N ARG A 11 -1.95 13.01 -1.38
CA ARG A 11 -1.66 12.50 -0.01
C ARG A 11 -0.48 11.54 0.02
N ASN A 12 -0.33 10.71 -1.01
CA ASN A 12 0.81 9.81 -1.17
C ASN A 12 2.11 10.60 -1.34
N ALA A 13 2.12 11.61 -2.20
CA ALA A 13 3.26 12.50 -2.42
C ALA A 13 3.65 13.25 -1.13
N LEU A 14 2.68 13.82 -0.41
CA LEU A 14 2.92 14.48 0.89
C LEU A 14 3.55 13.53 1.90
N THR A 15 3.03 12.31 2.01
CA THR A 15 3.54 11.29 2.92
C THR A 15 4.99 10.92 2.59
N LEU A 16 5.29 10.69 1.31
CA LEU A 16 6.65 10.34 0.86
C LEU A 16 7.64 11.50 1.02
N ALA A 17 7.22 12.73 0.72
CA ALA A 17 8.05 13.92 0.89
C ALA A 17 8.42 14.14 2.37
N ASP A 18 7.47 13.92 3.29
CA ASP A 18 7.70 14.00 4.74
C ASP A 18 8.62 12.88 5.25
N GLU A 19 8.50 11.66 4.73
CA GLU A 19 9.44 10.57 5.05
C GLU A 19 10.86 10.86 4.54
N LEU A 20 11.01 11.26 3.27
CA LEU A 20 12.30 11.58 2.67
C LEU A 20 12.97 12.80 3.32
N SER A 21 12.21 13.85 3.64
CA SER A 21 12.73 15.04 4.30
C SER A 21 13.31 14.72 5.69
N ARG A 22 12.68 13.80 6.43
CA ARG A 22 13.21 13.32 7.71
C ARG A 22 14.51 12.54 7.54
N ASP A 23 14.58 11.66 6.55
CA ASP A 23 15.77 10.86 6.29
C ASP A 23 16.96 11.76 5.87
N GLU A 24 16.72 12.76 5.00
CA GLU A 24 17.75 13.71 4.56
C GLU A 24 18.27 14.62 5.68
N HIS A 25 17.39 15.06 6.58
CA HIS A 25 17.80 15.83 7.77
C HIS A 25 18.72 15.01 8.69
N HIS A 26 18.50 13.69 8.79
CA HIS A 26 19.40 12.80 9.51
C HIS A 26 20.75 12.63 8.83
N LEU A 27 20.81 12.77 7.51
CA LEU A 27 22.03 12.66 6.70
C LEU A 27 22.79 14.00 6.53
N GLY A 28 22.27 15.11 7.08
CA GLY A 28 22.92 16.42 7.06
C GLY A 28 22.90 17.12 5.70
N ARG A 29 21.99 16.75 4.79
CA ARG A 29 21.93 17.28 3.43
C ARG A 29 20.81 18.29 3.26
N TRP A 30 21.16 19.56 3.36
CA TRP A 30 20.19 20.65 3.45
C TRP A 30 19.53 21.01 2.11
N GLU A 31 20.21 20.77 0.97
CA GLU A 31 19.70 21.18 -0.34
C GLU A 31 18.49 20.34 -0.81
N LEU A 32 18.58 19.00 -0.76
CA LEU A 32 17.46 18.13 -1.09
C LEU A 32 16.30 18.30 -0.10
N ALA A 33 16.61 18.48 1.19
CA ALA A 33 15.61 18.80 2.20
C ALA A 33 14.84 20.08 1.88
N GLY A 34 15.52 21.12 1.37
CA GLY A 34 14.90 22.37 0.93
C GLY A 34 13.94 22.17 -0.27
N VAL A 35 14.34 21.39 -1.27
CA VAL A 35 13.47 21.05 -2.42
C VAL A 35 12.24 20.26 -1.97
N LEU A 36 12.42 19.27 -1.09
CA LEU A 36 11.32 18.48 -0.54
C LEU A 36 10.35 19.34 0.29
N ALA A 37 10.86 20.31 1.05
CA ALA A 37 10.03 21.24 1.82
C ALA A 37 9.22 22.19 0.91
N ALA A 38 9.82 22.70 -0.17
CA ALA A 38 9.12 23.51 -1.16
C ALA A 38 8.02 22.71 -1.87
N LEU A 39 8.34 21.48 -2.32
CA LEU A 39 7.37 20.57 -2.92
C LEU A 39 6.20 20.27 -1.98
N ARG A 40 6.50 19.95 -0.71
CA ARG A 40 5.49 19.70 0.32
C ARG A 40 4.57 20.91 0.48
N SER A 41 5.13 22.12 0.57
CA SER A 41 4.34 23.34 0.75
C SER A 41 3.38 23.58 -0.42
N ALA A 42 3.84 23.36 -1.65
CA ALA A 42 3.01 23.44 -2.85
C ALA A 42 1.90 22.38 -2.87
N LEU A 43 2.21 21.14 -2.47
CA LEU A 43 1.24 20.04 -2.38
C LEU A 43 0.21 20.26 -1.27
N GLU A 44 0.57 20.82 -0.11
CA GLU A 44 -0.37 21.16 0.97
C GLU A 44 -1.35 22.25 0.55
N GLU A 45 -0.91 23.20 -0.27
CA GLU A 45 -1.79 24.21 -0.87
C GLU A 45 -2.74 23.61 -1.89
N LEU A 46 -2.22 22.76 -2.78
CA LEU A 46 -3.04 22.02 -3.72
C LEU A 46 -4.06 21.12 -3.01
N GLU A 47 -3.66 20.40 -1.95
CA GLU A 47 -4.56 19.56 -1.15
C GLU A 47 -5.68 20.41 -0.53
N ARG A 48 -5.37 21.63 -0.05
CA ARG A 48 -6.40 22.54 0.48
C ARG A 48 -7.38 22.97 -0.59
N GLU A 49 -6.94 23.26 -1.81
CA GLU A 49 -7.85 23.63 -2.90
C GLU A 49 -8.69 22.44 -3.37
N VAL A 50 -8.07 21.30 -3.61
CA VAL A 50 -8.76 20.06 -4.01
C VAL A 50 -9.72 19.58 -2.90
N GLY A 51 -9.30 19.62 -1.64
CA GLY A 51 -10.12 19.23 -0.49
C GLY A 51 -11.31 20.17 -0.23
N ARG A 52 -11.18 21.46 -0.52
CA ARG A 52 -12.31 22.42 -0.49
C ARG A 52 -13.31 22.16 -1.62
N SER A 53 -12.85 21.60 -2.75
CA SER A 53 -13.69 21.34 -3.93
C SER A 53 -14.64 20.13 -3.84
N HIS A 54 -14.71 19.43 -2.70
CA HIS A 54 -15.77 18.45 -2.44
C HIS A 54 -17.15 19.13 -2.24
N VAL A 55 -17.15 20.44 -1.96
CA VAL A 55 -18.37 21.25 -1.79
C VAL A 55 -18.59 22.20 -2.98
N ASP A 56 -17.56 22.54 -3.75
CA ASP A 56 -17.68 23.50 -4.86
C ASP A 56 -16.76 23.21 -6.06
N LEU A 57 -17.29 23.36 -7.28
CA LEU A 57 -16.77 22.81 -8.55
C LEU A 57 -15.60 23.61 -9.18
N SER A 58 -14.67 24.15 -8.40
CA SER A 58 -13.58 24.97 -8.96
C SER A 58 -12.31 24.17 -9.24
N ALA A 59 -11.73 24.35 -10.42
CA ALA A 59 -10.38 23.89 -10.72
C ALA A 59 -9.35 24.60 -9.84
N PRO A 60 -8.20 23.98 -9.52
CA PRO A 60 -7.13 24.62 -8.75
C PRO A 60 -6.63 25.90 -9.44
N GLY A 61 -6.17 26.87 -8.65
CA GLY A 61 -5.64 28.13 -9.16
C GLY A 61 -4.38 27.89 -10.02
N PRO A 62 -4.21 28.61 -11.15
CA PRO A 62 -3.07 28.40 -12.06
C PRO A 62 -1.72 28.64 -11.39
N GLU A 63 -1.66 29.51 -10.38
CA GLU A 63 -0.44 29.78 -9.63
C GLU A 63 0.02 28.57 -8.80
N VAL A 64 -0.92 27.86 -8.16
CA VAL A 64 -0.64 26.66 -7.36
C VAL A 64 -0.17 25.53 -8.26
N VAL A 65 -0.83 25.34 -9.41
CA VAL A 65 -0.40 24.37 -10.43
C VAL A 65 1.04 24.65 -10.89
N ALA A 66 1.34 25.90 -11.27
CA ALA A 66 2.67 26.28 -11.71
C ALA A 66 3.74 26.12 -10.62
N ARG A 67 3.37 26.30 -9.35
CA ARG A 67 4.27 26.09 -8.20
C ARG A 67 4.58 24.62 -7.97
N VAL A 68 3.58 23.75 -8.11
CA VAL A 68 3.77 22.30 -8.09
C VAL A 68 4.70 21.90 -9.22
N GLU A 69 4.40 22.29 -10.47
CA GLU A 69 5.23 21.99 -11.65
C GLU A 69 6.69 22.41 -11.47
N ARG A 70 6.96 23.64 -11.02
CA ARG A 70 8.34 24.09 -10.73
C ARG A 70 9.04 23.22 -9.69
N SER A 71 8.30 22.77 -8.67
CA SER A 71 8.85 21.90 -7.63
C SER A 71 9.15 20.49 -8.16
N ILE A 72 8.34 19.97 -9.10
CA ILE A 72 8.62 18.70 -9.81
C ILE A 72 9.93 18.80 -10.57
N HIS A 73 10.10 19.84 -11.39
CA HIS A 73 11.31 20.05 -12.19
C HIS A 73 12.56 20.28 -11.31
N ALA A 74 12.40 20.91 -10.15
CA ALA A 74 13.49 21.07 -9.19
C ALA A 74 13.90 19.73 -8.56
N LEU A 75 12.94 18.85 -8.24
CA LEU A 75 13.20 17.51 -7.74
C LEU A 75 13.90 16.65 -8.78
N ASP A 76 13.40 16.65 -10.02
CA ASP A 76 13.91 15.84 -11.13
C ASP A 76 15.41 16.09 -11.41
N ARG A 77 15.81 17.37 -11.46
CA ARG A 77 17.21 17.78 -11.64
C ARG A 77 18.18 17.26 -10.58
N ARG A 78 17.69 16.88 -9.40
CA ARG A 78 18.50 16.42 -8.27
C ARG A 78 18.34 14.93 -7.97
N LEU A 79 17.59 14.19 -8.78
CA LEU A 79 17.41 12.75 -8.58
C LEU A 79 18.72 11.97 -8.61
N ALA A 80 19.71 12.44 -9.38
CA ALA A 80 21.03 11.84 -9.45
C ALA A 80 21.85 11.97 -8.16
N GLU A 81 21.49 12.90 -7.25
CA GLU A 81 22.20 13.14 -5.98
C GLU A 81 21.69 12.25 -4.84
N VAL A 82 20.61 11.49 -5.09
CA VAL A 82 19.92 10.68 -4.08
C VAL A 82 20.73 9.40 -3.78
N PRO A 83 20.87 8.99 -2.52
CA PRO A 83 21.48 7.71 -2.17
C PRO A 83 20.73 6.52 -2.75
N ALA A 84 21.48 5.45 -3.03
CA ALA A 84 20.91 4.16 -3.45
C ALA A 84 19.82 3.64 -2.50
N GLU A 85 19.99 3.88 -1.21
CA GLU A 85 19.06 3.46 -0.14
C GLU A 85 17.69 4.16 -0.23
N LEU A 86 17.67 5.40 -0.75
CA LEU A 86 16.46 6.22 -0.84
C LEU A 86 15.82 6.19 -2.24
N HIS A 87 16.54 5.70 -3.26
CA HIS A 87 16.06 5.64 -4.65
C HIS A 87 14.64 5.11 -4.79
N TRP A 88 14.31 4.00 -4.14
CA TRP A 88 12.97 3.42 -4.20
C TRP A 88 11.87 4.38 -3.71
N ARG A 89 12.11 5.06 -2.58
CA ARG A 89 11.15 6.02 -2.01
C ARG A 89 11.05 7.27 -2.88
N THR A 90 12.18 7.74 -3.39
CA THR A 90 12.25 8.87 -4.30
C THR A 90 11.54 8.57 -5.62
N GLN A 91 11.73 7.41 -6.23
CA GLN A 91 11.02 7.00 -7.44
C GLN A 91 9.51 6.96 -7.22
N LYS A 92 9.06 6.49 -6.05
CA LYS A 92 7.63 6.57 -5.69
C LYS A 92 7.13 7.99 -5.57
N LEU A 93 7.93 8.90 -5.00
CA LEU A 93 7.56 10.31 -4.87
C LEU A 93 7.45 10.95 -6.25
N VAL A 94 8.47 10.78 -7.08
CA VAL A 94 8.49 11.27 -8.47
C VAL A 94 7.28 10.76 -9.24
N ALA A 95 7.05 9.45 -9.26
CA ALA A 95 5.91 8.89 -9.98
C ALA A 95 4.55 9.38 -9.44
N SER A 96 4.45 9.64 -8.14
CA SER A 96 3.23 10.21 -7.55
C SER A 96 3.02 11.66 -7.97
N VAL A 97 4.08 12.46 -7.94
CA VAL A 97 4.09 13.88 -8.26
C VAL A 97 3.89 14.13 -9.76
N GLU A 98 4.48 13.31 -10.64
CA GLU A 98 4.23 13.31 -12.08
C GLU A 98 2.75 13.02 -12.40
N ARG A 99 2.16 12.05 -11.70
CA ARG A 99 0.73 11.73 -11.85
C ARG A 99 -0.18 12.86 -11.36
N VAL A 100 0.21 13.57 -10.31
CA VAL A 100 -0.47 14.81 -9.88
C VAL A 100 -0.40 15.84 -11.00
N GLY A 101 0.79 16.14 -11.53
CA GLY A 101 0.96 17.08 -12.65
C GLY A 101 0.11 16.70 -13.86
N ALA A 102 0.19 15.45 -14.32
CA ALA A 102 -0.60 14.95 -15.44
C ALA A 102 -2.12 15.04 -15.18
N GLY A 103 -2.56 14.75 -13.95
CA GLY A 103 -3.97 14.85 -13.55
C GLY A 103 -4.49 16.29 -13.57
N LEU A 104 -3.62 17.28 -13.31
CA LEU A 104 -3.94 18.70 -13.39
C LEU A 104 -3.99 19.20 -14.84
N SER A 105 -3.03 18.80 -15.69
CA SER A 105 -2.93 19.29 -17.07
C SER A 105 -3.93 18.63 -18.03
N ALA A 106 -4.27 17.35 -17.82
CA ALA A 106 -5.17 16.60 -18.72
C ALA A 106 -6.18 15.74 -17.93
N PRO A 107 -7.25 16.35 -17.40
CA PRO A 107 -8.35 15.63 -16.75
C PRO A 107 -8.90 14.56 -17.69
N ALA A 108 -9.17 13.36 -17.17
CA ALA A 108 -9.62 12.18 -17.93
C ALA A 108 -8.62 11.51 -18.92
N ALA A 109 -7.40 12.03 -19.09
CA ALA A 109 -6.37 11.26 -19.81
C ALA A 109 -6.00 9.97 -19.04
N SER A 110 -5.70 8.91 -19.81
CA SER A 110 -5.20 7.66 -19.26
C SER A 110 -3.86 7.90 -18.56
N VAL A 111 -3.71 7.36 -17.35
CA VAL A 111 -2.55 7.60 -16.51
C VAL A 111 -1.56 6.46 -16.67
N ARG A 112 -0.31 6.76 -17.01
CA ARG A 112 0.74 5.74 -17.09
C ARG A 112 0.98 5.08 -15.72
N SER A 113 1.22 3.76 -15.72
CA SER A 113 1.56 3.02 -14.50
C SER A 113 2.88 3.51 -13.91
N LYS A 114 3.03 3.37 -12.58
CA LYS A 114 4.32 3.60 -11.93
C LYS A 114 5.33 2.57 -12.43
N PRO A 115 6.59 2.95 -12.72
CA PRO A 115 7.60 2.00 -13.17
C PRO A 115 7.81 0.92 -12.09
N LEU A 116 7.62 -0.35 -12.47
CA LEU A 116 7.78 -1.50 -11.58
C LEU A 116 9.14 -2.21 -11.77
N ALA A 117 9.78 -2.01 -12.92
CA ALA A 117 11.06 -2.62 -13.25
C ALA A 117 12.07 -1.56 -13.71
N MET A 118 13.32 -1.69 -13.27
CA MET A 118 14.47 -0.88 -13.71
C MET A 118 14.98 -1.25 -15.11
N LEU A 119 14.36 -2.24 -15.78
CA LEU A 119 14.80 -2.68 -17.10
C LEU A 119 14.28 -1.69 -18.15
N PRO A 120 15.17 -1.07 -18.95
CA PRO A 120 14.78 -0.13 -20.01
C PRO A 120 14.24 -0.90 -21.22
N LEU A 121 13.10 -1.59 -21.05
CA LEU A 121 12.38 -2.23 -22.15
C LEU A 121 11.43 -1.24 -22.80
N ALA A 122 11.39 -1.26 -24.13
CA ALA A 122 10.45 -0.45 -24.89
C ALA A 122 9.02 -0.94 -24.63
N ARG A 123 8.20 -0.12 -23.99
CA ARG A 123 6.78 -0.38 -23.75
C ARG A 123 5.97 -0.02 -24.99
N VAL A 124 5.79 -0.99 -25.88
CA VAL A 124 5.20 -0.81 -27.22
C VAL A 124 3.83 -1.46 -27.37
N VAL A 125 3.51 -2.46 -26.55
CA VAL A 125 2.21 -3.15 -26.59
C VAL A 125 1.16 -2.22 -25.97
N PRO A 126 0.13 -1.79 -26.72
CA PRO A 126 -0.92 -0.95 -26.16
C PRO A 126 -1.72 -1.70 -25.08
N GLN A 127 -2.10 -1.01 -24.00
CA GLN A 127 -2.92 -1.59 -22.92
C GLN A 127 -4.16 -2.36 -23.40
N GLY A 128 -4.82 -1.88 -24.46
CA GLY A 128 -6.01 -2.56 -25.02
C GLY A 128 -5.69 -3.91 -25.65
N VAL A 129 -4.50 -4.06 -26.25
CA VAL A 129 -4.03 -5.35 -26.80
C VAL A 129 -3.70 -6.30 -25.67
N HIS A 130 -3.00 -5.83 -24.63
CA HIS A 130 -2.72 -6.62 -23.43
C HIS A 130 -4.01 -7.15 -22.79
N ALA A 131 -5.02 -6.30 -22.61
CA ALA A 131 -6.31 -6.72 -22.07
C ALA A 131 -6.99 -7.81 -22.91
N ALA A 132 -6.85 -7.78 -24.24
CA ALA A 132 -7.36 -8.84 -25.11
C ALA A 132 -6.58 -10.16 -24.91
N VAL A 133 -5.26 -10.07 -24.75
CA VAL A 133 -4.40 -11.22 -24.44
C VAL A 133 -4.78 -11.84 -23.09
N ASP A 134 -5.11 -11.04 -22.07
CA ASP A 134 -5.54 -11.57 -20.78
C ASP A 134 -6.82 -12.39 -20.89
N TYR A 135 -7.84 -11.86 -21.57
CA TYR A 135 -9.11 -12.57 -21.74
C TYR A 135 -8.93 -13.85 -22.58
N ALA A 136 -8.10 -13.81 -23.62
CA ALA A 136 -7.76 -14.99 -24.41
C ALA A 136 -6.96 -16.02 -23.59
N GLY A 137 -5.98 -15.57 -22.81
CA GLY A 137 -5.17 -16.41 -21.91
C GLY A 137 -6.03 -17.06 -20.83
N SER A 138 -6.93 -16.31 -20.21
CA SER A 138 -7.92 -16.83 -19.26
C SER A 138 -8.80 -17.91 -19.91
N ALA A 139 -9.33 -17.66 -21.11
CA ALA A 139 -10.14 -18.65 -21.82
C ALA A 139 -9.34 -19.92 -22.13
N ALA A 140 -8.07 -19.79 -22.53
CA ALA A 140 -7.17 -20.90 -22.77
C ALA A 140 -6.87 -21.70 -21.49
N LEU A 141 -6.72 -21.05 -20.33
CA LEU A 141 -6.55 -21.71 -19.04
C LEU A 141 -7.82 -22.44 -18.57
N PHE A 142 -9.00 -21.90 -18.86
CA PHE A 142 -10.24 -22.65 -18.62
C PHE A 142 -10.36 -23.85 -19.57
N ALA A 143 -9.99 -23.70 -20.84
CA ALA A 143 -9.96 -24.79 -21.79
C ALA A 143 -8.93 -25.88 -21.39
N SER A 144 -7.76 -25.51 -20.85
CA SER A 144 -6.81 -26.49 -20.33
C SER A 144 -7.40 -27.27 -19.17
N ALA A 145 -8.21 -26.63 -18.32
CA ALA A 145 -8.89 -27.30 -17.22
C ALA A 145 -9.99 -28.28 -17.67
N THR A 146 -10.75 -27.95 -18.72
CA THR A 146 -11.78 -28.87 -19.25
C THR A 146 -11.18 -30.07 -19.97
N LEU A 147 -10.02 -29.88 -20.61
CA LEU A 147 -9.29 -30.93 -21.33
C LEU A 147 -8.32 -31.74 -20.44
N ALA A 148 -8.10 -31.29 -19.20
CA ALA A 148 -7.16 -31.92 -18.28
C ALA A 148 -7.59 -33.35 -17.94
N LYS A 149 -6.61 -34.26 -17.98
CA LYS A 149 -6.73 -35.67 -17.59
C LYS A 149 -6.39 -35.91 -16.13
N THR A 150 -5.75 -34.93 -15.48
CA THR A 150 -5.36 -35.01 -14.07
C THR A 150 -6.03 -33.94 -13.24
N GLU A 151 -6.45 -34.29 -12.03
CA GLU A 151 -7.07 -33.34 -11.08
C GLU A 151 -6.16 -32.14 -10.78
N ARG A 152 -4.83 -32.35 -10.74
CA ARG A 152 -3.86 -31.26 -10.52
C ARG A 152 -3.85 -30.28 -11.68
N ALA A 153 -3.78 -30.76 -12.93
CA ALA A 153 -3.81 -29.88 -14.09
C ALA A 153 -5.14 -29.13 -14.19
N ARG A 154 -6.26 -29.81 -13.91
CA ARG A 154 -7.60 -29.20 -13.86
C ARG A 154 -7.67 -28.09 -12.81
N ALA A 155 -7.23 -28.36 -11.59
CA ALA A 155 -7.22 -27.38 -10.50
C ALA A 155 -6.37 -26.16 -10.83
N VAL A 156 -5.19 -26.35 -11.44
CA VAL A 156 -4.33 -25.24 -11.88
C VAL A 156 -5.01 -24.41 -12.95
N GLY A 157 -5.55 -25.02 -14.01
CA GLY A 157 -6.23 -24.29 -15.08
C GLY A 157 -7.42 -23.47 -14.56
N LEU A 158 -8.23 -24.04 -13.66
CA LEU A 158 -9.34 -23.32 -13.01
C LEU A 158 -8.85 -22.16 -12.15
N ALA A 159 -7.84 -22.40 -11.30
CA ALA A 159 -7.33 -21.39 -10.38
C ALA A 159 -6.67 -20.22 -11.12
N LEU A 160 -5.79 -20.51 -12.08
CA LEU A 160 -5.10 -19.47 -12.85
C LEU A 160 -6.05 -18.77 -13.82
N GLY A 161 -6.91 -19.52 -14.53
CA GLY A 161 -7.91 -18.93 -15.42
C GLY A 161 -8.87 -18.01 -14.67
N GLY A 162 -9.39 -18.45 -13.53
CA GLY A 162 -10.24 -17.62 -12.67
C GLY A 162 -9.50 -16.41 -12.10
N GLY A 163 -8.25 -16.59 -11.66
CA GLY A 163 -7.42 -15.51 -11.15
C GLY A 163 -7.16 -14.41 -12.18
N VAL A 164 -6.76 -14.79 -13.41
CA VAL A 164 -6.55 -13.84 -14.51
C VAL A 164 -7.85 -13.14 -14.89
N LEU A 165 -8.95 -13.88 -15.06
CA LEU A 165 -10.25 -13.30 -15.40
C LEU A 165 -10.70 -12.25 -14.38
N VAL A 166 -10.71 -12.63 -13.10
CA VAL A 166 -11.13 -11.74 -12.01
C VAL A 166 -10.18 -10.55 -11.92
N GLY A 167 -8.86 -10.78 -12.05
CA GLY A 167 -7.86 -9.74 -12.11
C GLY A 167 -8.17 -8.71 -13.19
N SER A 168 -8.31 -9.13 -14.45
CA SER A 168 -8.56 -8.22 -15.59
C SER A 168 -9.92 -7.53 -15.52
N LEU A 169 -10.95 -8.17 -14.94
CA LEU A 169 -12.27 -7.57 -14.74
C LEU A 169 -12.30 -6.48 -13.66
N LEU A 170 -11.44 -6.59 -12.65
CA LEU A 170 -11.36 -5.65 -11.52
C LEU A 170 -10.26 -4.60 -11.68
N THR A 171 -9.38 -4.75 -12.65
CA THR A 171 -8.25 -3.84 -12.92
C THR A 171 -8.70 -2.55 -13.55
N ASP A 172 -8.07 -1.44 -13.18
CA ASP A 172 -8.28 -0.14 -13.80
C ASP A 172 -7.75 -0.07 -15.24
N GLN A 173 -8.50 -0.68 -16.16
CA GLN A 173 -8.22 -0.71 -17.60
C GLN A 173 -9.50 -0.51 -18.40
N ARG A 174 -9.39 -0.36 -19.72
CA ARG A 174 -10.51 0.06 -20.57
C ARG A 174 -11.67 -0.95 -20.59
N ALA A 175 -11.35 -2.23 -20.64
CA ALA A 175 -12.27 -3.36 -20.79
C ALA A 175 -12.66 -4.02 -19.45
N SER A 176 -12.44 -3.35 -18.32
CA SER A 176 -12.78 -3.83 -16.98
C SER A 176 -14.28 -3.72 -16.69
N ALA A 177 -14.85 -4.63 -15.90
CA ALA A 177 -16.19 -4.47 -15.35
C ALA A 177 -16.23 -3.46 -14.19
N MET A 178 -15.23 -3.50 -13.31
CA MET A 178 -15.06 -2.58 -12.19
C MET A 178 -13.59 -2.16 -12.10
N LYS A 179 -13.32 -0.93 -11.65
CA LYS A 179 -11.96 -0.39 -11.58
C LYS A 179 -11.57 -0.22 -10.12
N VAL A 180 -11.10 -1.31 -9.52
CA VAL A 180 -10.80 -1.38 -8.08
C VAL A 180 -9.33 -1.72 -7.85
N LEU A 181 -8.73 -2.53 -8.71
CA LEU A 181 -7.33 -2.90 -8.64
C LEU A 181 -6.47 -1.89 -9.42
N PRO A 182 -5.46 -1.28 -8.78
CA PRO A 182 -4.48 -0.43 -9.46
C PRO A 182 -3.78 -1.21 -10.58
N ILE A 183 -3.51 -0.52 -11.70
CA ILE A 183 -2.85 -1.12 -12.87
C ILE A 183 -1.47 -1.72 -12.52
N GLU A 184 -0.78 -1.13 -11.54
CA GLU A 184 0.51 -1.63 -11.04
C GLU A 184 0.36 -2.99 -10.34
N THR A 185 -0.75 -3.22 -9.65
CA THR A 185 -1.00 -4.52 -9.00
C THR A 185 -1.25 -5.61 -10.03
N HIS A 186 -1.94 -5.26 -11.12
CA HIS A 186 -2.17 -6.16 -12.24
C HIS A 186 -0.87 -6.51 -12.97
N GLU A 187 -0.01 -5.53 -13.28
CA GLU A 187 1.32 -5.78 -13.87
C GLU A 187 2.16 -6.76 -13.03
N ILE A 188 2.18 -6.62 -11.69
CA ILE A 188 2.85 -7.59 -10.79
C ILE A 188 2.18 -8.97 -10.85
N ALA A 189 0.84 -9.00 -10.84
CA ALA A 189 0.08 -10.25 -10.86
C ALA A 189 0.30 -11.02 -12.17
N ASP A 190 0.47 -10.34 -13.30
CA ASP A 190 0.76 -10.96 -14.60
C ASP A 190 2.11 -11.68 -14.57
N HIS A 191 3.14 -11.02 -14.03
CA HIS A 191 4.46 -11.65 -13.86
C HIS A 191 4.39 -12.88 -12.94
N ALA A 192 3.71 -12.75 -11.79
CA ALA A 192 3.58 -13.84 -10.84
C ALA A 192 2.79 -15.02 -11.45
N THR A 193 1.67 -14.73 -12.11
CA THR A 193 0.80 -15.74 -12.72
C THR A 193 1.48 -16.43 -13.89
N GLY A 194 2.20 -15.68 -14.73
CA GLY A 194 2.97 -16.25 -15.84
C GLY A 194 4.04 -17.24 -15.36
N LEU A 195 4.81 -16.87 -14.32
CA LEU A 195 5.78 -17.76 -13.69
C LEU A 195 5.13 -19.00 -13.08
N LEU A 196 4.01 -18.82 -12.36
CA LEU A 196 3.28 -19.92 -11.76
C LEU A 196 2.73 -20.89 -12.82
N ALA A 197 2.18 -20.37 -13.92
CA ALA A 197 1.67 -21.19 -15.02
C ALA A 197 2.77 -22.03 -15.68
N ILE A 198 3.95 -21.45 -15.90
CA ILE A 198 5.11 -22.17 -16.43
C ILE A 198 5.60 -23.24 -15.46
N ALA A 199 5.72 -22.91 -14.17
CA ALA A 199 6.30 -23.80 -13.17
C ALA A 199 5.38 -24.96 -12.77
N ALA A 200 4.07 -24.71 -12.71
CA ALA A 200 3.06 -25.65 -12.21
C ALA A 200 3.16 -27.09 -12.78
N PRO A 201 3.25 -27.32 -14.11
CA PRO A 201 3.33 -28.69 -14.64
C PRO A 201 4.53 -29.49 -14.15
N PHE A 202 5.65 -28.83 -13.91
CA PHE A 202 6.87 -29.46 -13.44
C PHE A 202 6.84 -29.68 -11.93
N VAL A 203 6.48 -28.64 -11.17
CA VAL A 203 6.44 -28.67 -9.70
C VAL A 203 5.38 -29.64 -9.20
N LEU A 204 4.21 -29.67 -9.83
CA LEU A 204 3.09 -30.54 -9.43
C LEU A 204 3.12 -31.92 -10.12
N GLY A 205 4.10 -32.15 -10.99
CA GLY A 205 4.40 -33.46 -11.58
C GLY A 205 3.37 -33.96 -12.58
N TYR A 206 2.65 -33.08 -13.27
CA TYR A 206 1.71 -33.45 -14.33
C TYR A 206 2.23 -33.23 -15.75
N ALA A 207 3.43 -32.66 -15.94
CA ALA A 207 4.01 -32.39 -17.26
C ALA A 207 3.98 -33.60 -18.22
N LYS A 208 4.34 -34.80 -17.74
CA LYS A 208 4.33 -36.04 -18.55
C LYS A 208 2.98 -36.76 -18.55
N LYS A 209 2.18 -36.57 -17.50
CA LYS A 209 0.88 -37.25 -17.31
C LYS A 209 -0.24 -36.57 -18.09
N ASP A 210 -0.09 -35.27 -18.31
CA ASP A 210 -1.06 -34.42 -18.97
C ASP A 210 -0.33 -33.39 -19.88
N PRO A 211 0.31 -33.87 -20.96
CA PRO A 211 1.19 -33.03 -21.78
C PRO A 211 0.46 -31.89 -22.49
N LEU A 212 -0.82 -32.09 -22.83
CA LEU A 212 -1.64 -31.04 -23.46
C LEU A 212 -1.89 -29.88 -22.48
N ALA A 213 -2.40 -30.18 -21.28
CA ALA A 213 -2.63 -29.14 -20.28
C ALA A 213 -1.31 -28.47 -19.85
N ALA A 214 -0.22 -29.24 -19.73
CA ALA A 214 1.10 -28.70 -19.45
C ALA A 214 1.58 -27.72 -20.53
N MET A 215 1.45 -28.07 -21.81
CA MET A 215 1.80 -27.20 -22.93
C MET A 215 0.97 -25.91 -22.94
N MET A 216 -0.33 -26.00 -22.67
CA MET A 216 -1.21 -24.83 -22.59
C MET A 216 -0.81 -23.89 -21.44
N HIS A 217 -0.54 -24.43 -20.24
CA HIS A 217 -0.10 -23.63 -19.10
C HIS A 217 1.24 -22.93 -19.36
N VAL A 218 2.23 -23.65 -19.93
CA VAL A 218 3.53 -23.06 -20.28
C VAL A 218 3.38 -22.00 -21.37
N GLY A 219 2.59 -22.28 -22.41
CA GLY A 219 2.35 -21.35 -23.51
C GLY A 219 1.70 -20.05 -23.06
N VAL A 220 0.62 -20.15 -22.27
CA VAL A 220 -0.05 -18.98 -21.68
C VAL A 220 0.87 -18.25 -20.72
N GLY A 221 1.59 -18.98 -19.87
CA GLY A 221 2.51 -18.36 -18.92
C GLY A 221 3.61 -17.56 -19.62
N LEU A 222 4.20 -18.10 -20.69
CA LEU A 222 5.18 -17.40 -21.51
C LEU A 222 4.56 -16.18 -22.19
N SER A 223 3.36 -16.30 -22.76
CA SER A 223 2.69 -15.17 -23.41
C SER A 223 2.40 -14.04 -22.43
N MET A 224 2.00 -14.36 -21.18
CA MET A 224 1.78 -13.36 -20.13
C MET A 224 3.06 -12.61 -19.76
N ILE A 225 4.17 -13.33 -19.56
CA ILE A 225 5.46 -12.69 -19.26
C ILE A 225 5.89 -11.75 -20.39
N VAL A 226 5.84 -12.22 -21.64
CA VAL A 226 6.21 -11.42 -22.79
C VAL A 226 5.29 -10.22 -22.94
N ALA A 227 3.97 -10.41 -22.93
CA ALA A 227 3.01 -9.31 -23.05
C ALA A 227 3.23 -8.26 -21.93
N SER A 228 3.38 -8.70 -20.68
CA SER A 228 3.57 -7.81 -19.54
C SER A 228 4.86 -7.00 -19.63
N LEU A 229 5.98 -7.61 -20.03
CA LEU A 229 7.27 -6.91 -20.16
C LEU A 229 7.27 -5.80 -21.21
N PHE A 230 6.46 -5.92 -22.26
CA PHE A 230 6.42 -4.96 -23.38
C PHE A 230 5.18 -4.06 -23.37
N THR A 231 4.30 -4.13 -22.35
CA THR A 231 3.06 -3.36 -22.30
C THR A 231 3.26 -1.94 -21.76
N ASP A 232 2.74 -0.95 -22.49
CA ASP A 232 2.55 0.42 -21.96
C ASP A 232 1.31 0.43 -21.07
N TYR A 233 1.51 0.02 -19.82
CA TYR A 233 0.45 -0.04 -18.83
C TYR A 233 -0.13 1.35 -18.56
N ARG A 234 -1.42 1.51 -18.86
CA ARG A 234 -2.15 2.77 -18.67
C ARG A 234 -3.46 2.54 -17.95
N ALA A 235 -3.55 3.12 -16.76
CA ALA A 235 -4.78 3.20 -15.97
C ALA A 235 -5.80 4.11 -16.65
N ARG A 236 -7.09 3.73 -16.59
CA ARG A 236 -8.16 4.55 -17.17
C ARG A 236 -8.56 5.68 -16.22
N ASP A 237 -8.84 5.33 -14.96
CA ASP A 237 -9.29 6.29 -13.96
C ASP A 237 -8.14 6.73 -13.03
N GLY A 238 -7.05 5.97 -12.99
CA GLY A 238 -5.87 6.24 -12.19
C GLY A 238 -5.96 5.70 -10.77
N VAL A 239 -6.77 4.66 -10.52
CA VAL A 239 -6.98 4.04 -9.19
C VAL A 239 -5.64 3.71 -8.55
N THR A 240 -5.41 4.24 -7.36
CA THR A 240 -4.20 3.97 -6.56
C THR A 240 -4.55 3.70 -5.10
N TRP A 241 -3.61 3.11 -4.37
CA TRP A 241 -3.77 2.83 -2.95
C TRP A 241 -2.99 3.81 -2.09
N PRO A 242 -3.49 4.07 -0.85
CA PRO A 242 -2.77 4.90 0.09
C PRO A 242 -1.46 4.23 0.49
N ILE A 243 -0.36 4.98 0.39
CA ILE A 243 0.93 4.58 0.91
C ILE A 243 0.81 4.60 2.43
N ARG A 244 0.72 3.42 3.03
CA ARG A 244 0.80 3.27 4.48
C ARG A 244 2.20 3.67 4.92
N SER A 245 2.35 4.87 5.49
CA SER A 245 3.54 5.20 6.26
C SER A 245 3.68 4.16 7.36
N LYS A 246 4.82 3.45 7.39
CA LYS A 246 5.21 2.68 8.58
C LYS A 246 5.57 3.73 9.62
N GLY A 247 4.55 4.37 10.21
CA GLY A 247 4.68 5.60 11.01
C GLY A 247 6.00 5.58 11.75
N GLY A 248 6.92 6.47 11.33
CA GLY A 248 8.36 6.28 11.44
C GLY A 248 8.83 5.87 12.85
N TRP A 249 10.10 5.48 12.97
CA TRP A 249 10.70 4.92 14.19
C TRP A 249 10.30 5.64 15.51
N ARG A 250 10.00 6.94 15.45
CA ARG A 250 9.39 7.73 16.55
C ARG A 250 7.96 7.35 16.97
N ARG A 251 7.01 6.97 16.09
CA ARG A 251 5.68 6.49 16.54
C ARG A 251 5.79 5.13 17.21
N ALA A 252 6.68 4.26 16.73
CA ALA A 252 7.02 3.01 17.40
C ALA A 252 7.68 3.28 18.77
N ARG A 253 8.65 4.21 18.86
CA ARG A 253 9.24 4.65 20.14
C ARG A 253 8.26 5.34 21.07
N HIS A 254 7.37 6.21 20.59
CA HIS A 254 6.36 6.86 21.43
C HIS A 254 5.33 5.85 21.96
N ARG A 255 4.92 4.86 21.15
CA ARG A 255 4.09 3.76 21.63
C ARG A 255 4.85 2.88 22.63
N ALA A 256 6.11 2.56 22.38
CA ALA A 256 6.95 1.77 23.29
C ALA A 256 7.24 2.52 24.60
N ARG A 257 7.48 3.83 24.54
CA ARG A 257 7.67 4.72 25.69
C ARG A 257 6.38 4.88 26.48
N ARG A 258 5.24 5.15 25.84
CA ARG A 258 3.92 5.17 26.51
C ARG A 258 3.58 3.82 27.14
N ARG A 259 3.92 2.70 26.49
CA ARG A 259 3.77 1.36 27.08
C ARG A 259 4.68 1.15 28.28
N ARG A 260 5.94 1.62 28.23
CA ARG A 260 6.86 1.58 29.39
C ARG A 260 6.38 2.48 30.52
N GLU A 261 5.95 3.71 30.24
CA GLU A 261 5.43 4.65 31.23
C GLU A 261 4.12 4.16 31.86
N ALA A 262 3.20 3.57 31.08
CA ALA A 262 2.01 2.91 31.61
C ALA A 262 2.37 1.71 32.50
N ARG A 263 3.34 0.88 32.08
CA ARG A 263 3.82 -0.26 32.87
C ARG A 263 4.56 0.14 34.15
N VAL A 264 5.20 1.31 34.16
CA VAL A 264 5.86 1.87 35.36
C VAL A 264 4.83 2.47 36.33
N GLY A 265 3.79 3.13 35.80
CA GLY A 265 2.68 3.65 36.61
C GLY A 265 1.89 2.54 37.33
N ASP A 266 1.71 1.38 36.70
CA ASP A 266 1.07 0.21 37.32
C ASP A 266 1.95 -0.46 38.40
N VAL A 267 3.28 -0.39 38.28
CA VAL A 267 4.22 -0.95 39.28
C VAL A 267 4.36 -0.04 40.50
N GLN A 268 4.13 1.28 40.37
CA GLN A 268 4.16 2.23 41.48
C GLN A 268 2.84 2.32 42.27
N ARG A 269 1.80 1.59 41.86
CA ARG A 269 0.56 1.40 42.63
C ARG A 269 0.44 -0.04 43.14
N PRO A 270 1.35 -0.51 44.00
CA PRO A 270 0.90 -0.94 45.32
C PRO A 270 2.02 -0.92 46.39
N LEU A 271 2.24 0.21 47.06
CA LEU A 271 2.91 0.22 48.37
C LEU A 271 2.26 1.19 49.38
N GLU A 272 1.38 2.08 48.94
CA GLU A 272 0.64 2.99 49.83
C GLU A 272 -0.41 2.25 50.71
N GLY A 273 -0.76 1.01 50.37
CA GLY A 273 -1.74 0.20 51.13
C GLY A 273 -1.16 -0.81 52.13
N LEU A 274 0.18 -0.95 52.23
CA LEU A 274 0.81 -2.02 53.02
C LEU A 274 1.53 -1.55 54.30
N SER A 275 1.44 -0.27 54.66
CA SER A 275 2.02 0.25 55.93
C SER A 275 1.12 0.04 57.17
N ALA A 276 0.04 -0.73 57.06
CA ALA A 276 -0.81 -1.10 58.18
C ALA A 276 -0.76 -2.62 58.44
N ALA A 277 0.44 -3.15 58.68
CA ALA A 277 0.57 -4.48 59.29
C ALA A 277 0.25 -4.36 60.79
N PRO A 278 -0.74 -5.09 61.32
CA PRO A 278 -1.07 -5.04 62.75
C PRO A 278 0.09 -5.59 63.57
N THR A 279 0.51 -4.83 64.58
CA THR A 279 1.53 -5.25 65.54
C THR A 279 1.00 -6.40 66.41
N LYS A 280 1.91 -7.24 66.93
CA LYS A 280 1.64 -8.47 67.71
C LYS A 280 0.88 -8.27 69.04
N SER A 281 0.25 -7.13 69.30
CA SER A 281 -0.46 -6.85 70.56
C SER A 281 -1.93 -7.26 70.58
N ASN A 282 -2.47 -7.86 69.50
CA ASN A 282 -3.90 -8.19 69.38
C ASN A 282 -4.21 -9.70 69.40
N TRP A 283 -3.33 -10.52 70.00
CA TRP A 283 -3.58 -11.96 70.14
C TRP A 283 -3.87 -12.29 71.61
N ASP A 284 -5.12 -12.64 71.90
CA ASP A 284 -5.58 -13.13 73.20
C ASP A 284 -5.42 -14.67 73.22
N PRO A 285 -4.66 -15.29 74.15
CA PRO A 285 -4.34 -16.71 74.05
C PRO A 285 -5.48 -17.67 74.42
N ASP A 286 -6.61 -17.20 74.97
CA ASP A 286 -7.59 -18.08 75.63
C ASP A 286 -9.05 -17.95 75.14
N GLY A 287 -9.30 -17.60 73.88
CA GLY A 287 -10.69 -17.53 73.39
C GLY A 287 -10.89 -17.63 71.88
N ASP A 288 -11.56 -18.69 71.44
CA ASP A 288 -12.10 -18.85 70.09
C ASP A 288 -13.19 -17.79 69.80
N ARG A 289 -12.80 -16.58 69.35
CA ARG A 289 -13.65 -15.62 68.61
C ARG A 289 -12.83 -14.47 68.03
N PHE A 290 -13.05 -14.21 66.75
CA PHE A 290 -12.56 -13.02 66.05
C PHE A 290 -13.31 -11.79 66.57
N LEU A 291 -12.62 -10.84 67.22
CA LEU A 291 -13.19 -9.55 67.58
C LEU A 291 -13.44 -8.75 66.30
N GLY A 292 -14.73 -8.53 66.03
CA GLY A 292 -15.24 -7.95 64.79
C GLY A 292 -14.74 -6.53 64.50
N ALA A 293 -14.73 -6.22 63.21
CA ALA A 293 -14.52 -4.88 62.68
C ALA A 293 -15.49 -3.88 63.33
N THR A 294 -14.95 -2.93 64.07
CA THR A 294 -15.67 -1.74 64.51
C THR A 294 -16.06 -0.93 63.28
N ARG A 295 -17.35 -0.79 63.06
CA ARG A 295 -17.96 0.08 62.04
C ARG A 295 -17.61 1.54 62.36
N PRO A 296 -17.11 2.35 61.41
CA PRO A 296 -16.83 3.75 61.67
C PRO A 296 -18.13 4.54 61.91
N PRO A 297 -18.15 5.49 62.86
CA PRO A 297 -19.30 6.34 63.11
C PRO A 297 -19.48 7.34 61.96
N GLY A 298 -20.68 7.42 61.36
CA GLY A 298 -21.03 8.49 60.43
C GLY A 298 -21.59 8.11 59.05
N ALA A 299 -21.97 6.86 58.78
CA ALA A 299 -22.61 6.52 57.50
C ALA A 299 -24.13 6.86 57.52
N PRO A 300 -24.63 7.71 56.61
CA PRO A 300 -26.06 8.01 56.49
C PRO A 300 -26.84 6.79 55.98
N ARG A 301 -28.07 6.62 56.50
CA ARG A 301 -29.05 5.64 56.03
C ARG A 301 -29.96 6.32 55.01
N ASP A 302 -29.87 5.92 53.75
CA ASP A 302 -30.90 6.27 52.77
C ASP A 302 -31.74 5.03 52.43
N ARG A 303 -33.06 5.27 52.56
CA ARG A 303 -34.19 4.43 52.17
C ARG A 303 -34.54 4.67 50.71
#